data_AF-A0A9D1Q996-F1
#
_entry.id   AF-A0A9D1Q996-F1
#
_cell.length_a   1.000
_cell.length_b   1.000
_cell.length_c   1.000
_cell.angle_alpha   90.00
_cell.angle_beta   90.00
_cell.angle_gamma   90.00
#
_symmetry.space_group_name_H-M   'P 1'
#
loop_
_entity.id
_entity.type
_entity.pdbx_description
1 polymer ?
#
loop_
_entity_poly.entity_id
_entity_poly.type
_entity_poly.pdbx_seq_one_letter_code
_entity_poly.pdbx_strand_id
1 'polypeptide(L)'
;MTAWKRTWCRFLLVLTLAMGLALPAAADVGPKPSVEVVLQGLEGQRCYVTLLADRKGSGPWSVEHDYSDWMGDRAAWEAFAGYDIPKGWYFWGEYADCTETGRFVWSYYPPVRFYILAWLPDSGRFVRSETPVERYAFDSRFTATVSGETFTVARSYDYAGAAAGLLGRAALTVAIETAAGWLLFGLRRRDQLALILKVNLATQLALNLLLGLAAYGSGPMLAALVYIPLEAAVFGAEGAVYARRMPWPEGSRPHPWLYSLGANAISFAAGWALAGYGLPGL
;
A
#
# COMPACT_ATOMS: atom_id res chain seq x y z
N MET A 1 21.64 6.10 30.49
CA MET A 1 21.54 5.86 29.02
C MET A 1 22.66 6.64 28.34
N THR A 2 23.60 5.98 27.66
CA THR A 2 24.83 6.62 27.14
C THR A 2 24.53 7.54 25.94
N ALA A 3 25.19 8.70 25.90
CA ALA A 3 25.01 9.75 24.88
C ALA A 3 25.07 9.23 23.44
N TRP A 4 25.90 8.21 23.20
CA TRP A 4 26.04 7.47 21.94
C TRP A 4 24.71 7.03 21.31
N LYS A 5 23.79 6.45 22.10
CA LYS A 5 22.51 5.93 21.58
C LYS A 5 21.58 7.02 21.07
N ARG A 6 21.60 8.18 21.72
CA ARG A 6 20.74 9.32 21.38
C ARG A 6 21.25 10.01 20.12
N THR A 7 22.56 10.00 19.88
CA THR A 7 23.19 10.52 18.65
C THR A 7 22.87 9.63 17.46
N TRP A 8 22.92 8.30 17.62
CA TRP A 8 22.58 7.34 16.56
C TRP A 8 21.10 7.39 16.15
N CYS A 9 20.16 7.44 17.10
CA CYS A 9 18.74 7.60 16.76
C CYS A 9 18.44 8.90 16.01
N ARG A 10 19.08 10.02 16.40
CA ARG A 10 18.95 11.30 15.70
C ARG A 10 19.59 11.26 14.32
N PHE A 11 20.75 10.61 14.19
CA PHE A 11 21.42 10.43 12.91
C PHE A 11 20.58 9.60 11.94
N LEU A 12 20.01 8.47 12.39
CA LEU A 12 19.12 7.64 11.56
C LEU A 12 17.85 8.39 11.15
N LEU A 13 17.26 9.19 12.05
CA LEU A 13 16.11 10.05 11.76
C LEU A 13 16.43 11.14 10.72
N VAL A 14 17.60 11.77 10.84
CA VAL A 14 18.05 12.79 9.89
C VAL A 14 18.41 12.17 8.55
N LEU A 15 18.99 10.96 8.54
CA LEU A 15 19.30 10.22 7.32
C LEU A 15 18.03 9.79 6.57
N THR A 16 16.99 9.34 7.29
CA THR A 16 15.66 9.04 6.72
C THR A 16 15.08 10.29 6.04
N LEU A 17 15.09 11.42 6.75
CA LEU A 17 14.56 12.69 6.23
C LEU A 17 15.38 13.20 5.03
N ALA A 18 16.71 13.08 5.08
CA ALA A 18 17.60 13.53 4.02
C ALA A 18 17.50 12.67 2.74
N MET A 19 17.36 11.35 2.88
CA MET A 19 17.14 10.46 1.71
C MET A 19 15.78 10.72 1.05
N GLY A 20 14.76 11.08 1.82
CA GLY A 20 13.46 11.50 1.29
C GLY A 20 13.50 12.81 0.48
N LEU A 21 14.49 13.68 0.74
CA LEU A 21 14.67 14.98 0.09
C LEU A 21 15.65 14.94 -1.11
N ALA A 22 16.45 13.87 -1.25
CA ALA A 22 17.60 13.84 -2.17
C ALA A 22 17.33 13.17 -3.54
N LEU A 23 16.10 12.72 -3.82
CA LEU A 23 15.79 12.11 -5.11
C LEU A 23 15.37 13.16 -6.14
N PRO A 24 15.92 13.14 -7.36
CA PRO A 24 15.42 13.95 -8.46
C PRO A 24 13.99 13.51 -8.78
N ALA A 25 13.01 14.27 -8.30
CA ALA A 25 11.60 14.06 -8.64
C ALA A 25 11.34 14.64 -10.03
N ALA A 26 11.48 13.81 -11.07
CA ALA A 26 10.79 14.08 -12.32
C ALA A 26 9.29 13.96 -12.06
N ALA A 27 8.51 14.99 -12.45
CA ALA A 27 7.12 15.19 -12.01
C ALA A 27 6.16 14.03 -12.33
N ASP A 28 6.56 13.08 -13.17
CA ASP A 28 5.76 11.90 -13.52
C ASP A 28 6.41 10.54 -13.20
N VAL A 29 7.50 10.49 -12.43
CA VAL A 29 8.12 9.21 -12.06
C VAL A 29 7.51 8.67 -10.76
N GLY A 30 7.07 7.42 -10.80
CA GLY A 30 6.56 6.69 -9.64
C GLY A 30 5.09 6.27 -9.78
N PRO A 31 4.66 5.27 -9.00
CA PRO A 31 3.29 4.76 -8.99
C PRO A 31 2.32 5.91 -8.74
N LYS A 32 1.15 5.85 -9.39
CA LYS A 32 0.10 6.83 -9.18
C LYS A 32 -0.96 6.27 -8.27
N PRO A 33 -1.58 7.12 -7.45
CA PRO A 33 -2.74 6.69 -6.71
C PRO A 33 -3.87 6.22 -7.62
N SER A 34 -4.67 5.27 -7.13
CA SER A 34 -5.76 4.67 -7.89
C SER A 34 -7.09 4.61 -7.12
N VAL A 35 -8.17 4.49 -7.88
CA VAL A 35 -9.51 4.17 -7.37
C VAL A 35 -10.01 2.96 -8.14
N GLU A 36 -10.45 1.95 -7.40
CA GLU A 36 -11.15 0.78 -7.93
C GLU A 36 -12.56 0.73 -7.34
N VAL A 37 -13.55 0.50 -8.19
CA VAL A 37 -14.94 0.30 -7.80
C VAL A 37 -15.40 -1.05 -8.32
N VAL A 38 -15.78 -1.94 -7.41
CA VAL A 38 -16.41 -3.22 -7.72
C VAL A 38 -17.92 -3.07 -7.63
N LEU A 39 -18.62 -3.42 -8.69
CA LEU A 39 -20.07 -3.34 -8.80
C LEU A 39 -20.72 -4.64 -8.34
N GLN A 40 -21.85 -4.52 -7.64
CA GLN A 40 -22.70 -5.65 -7.24
C GLN A 40 -24.16 -5.33 -7.55
N GLY A 41 -24.94 -6.35 -7.93
CA GLY A 41 -26.35 -6.19 -8.30
C GLY A 41 -26.59 -5.71 -9.73
N LEU A 42 -25.54 -5.63 -10.55
CA LEU A 42 -25.58 -5.31 -11.98
C LEU A 42 -25.03 -6.48 -12.83
N GLU A 43 -24.91 -7.67 -12.25
CA GLU A 43 -24.33 -8.83 -12.93
C GLU A 43 -25.15 -9.20 -14.18
N GLY A 44 -24.46 -9.34 -15.32
CA GLY A 44 -25.09 -9.67 -16.60
C GLY A 44 -25.86 -8.50 -17.26
N GLN A 45 -25.82 -7.30 -16.68
CA GLN A 45 -26.35 -6.08 -17.31
C GLN A 45 -25.22 -5.29 -17.94
N ARG A 46 -25.49 -4.69 -19.10
CA ARG A 46 -24.56 -3.73 -19.69
C ARG A 46 -24.47 -2.51 -18.79
N CYS A 47 -23.27 -2.13 -18.39
CA CYS A 47 -23.07 -0.97 -17.54
C CYS A 47 -21.73 -0.28 -17.78
N TYR A 48 -21.76 1.05 -17.73
CA TYR A 48 -20.58 1.90 -17.78
C TYR A 48 -20.50 2.68 -16.49
N VAL A 49 -19.28 2.96 -16.01
CA VAL A 49 -19.07 3.70 -14.76
C VAL A 49 -18.09 4.84 -14.98
N THR A 50 -18.36 5.95 -14.30
CA THR A 50 -17.47 7.11 -14.17
C THR A 50 -17.48 7.66 -12.74
N LEU A 51 -16.54 8.57 -12.45
CA LEU A 51 -16.50 9.35 -11.22
C LEU A 51 -16.78 10.83 -11.52
N LEU A 52 -17.72 11.43 -10.81
CA LEU A 52 -17.96 12.88 -10.87
C LEU A 52 -17.15 13.57 -9.78
N ALA A 53 -16.25 14.48 -10.13
CA ALA A 53 -15.35 15.14 -9.20
C ALA A 53 -15.90 16.50 -8.72
N ASP A 54 -15.49 16.95 -7.53
CA ASP A 54 -15.90 18.23 -6.91
C ASP A 54 -15.10 19.44 -7.39
N ARG A 55 -14.26 19.27 -8.41
CA ARG A 55 -13.43 20.31 -9.02
C ARG A 55 -13.25 20.03 -10.50
N LYS A 56 -12.87 21.06 -11.27
CA LYS A 56 -12.51 20.88 -12.68
C LYS A 56 -11.26 20.00 -12.81
N GLY A 57 -11.24 19.12 -13.80
CA GLY A 57 -10.09 18.28 -14.11
C GLY A 57 -8.89 19.09 -14.56
N SER A 58 -7.69 18.53 -14.37
CA SER A 58 -6.42 19.09 -14.83
C SER A 58 -5.56 17.98 -15.43
N GLY A 59 -4.85 18.26 -16.52
CA GLY A 59 -4.03 17.27 -17.22
C GLY A 59 -4.82 16.54 -18.32
N PRO A 60 -4.57 15.24 -18.58
CA PRO A 60 -5.26 14.50 -19.65
C PRO A 60 -6.77 14.40 -19.43
N TRP A 61 -7.21 14.55 -18.19
CA TRP A 61 -8.62 14.55 -17.79
C TRP A 61 -9.07 16.00 -17.53
N SER A 62 -9.92 16.55 -18.39
CA SER A 62 -10.42 17.92 -18.29
C SER A 62 -11.89 18.00 -18.68
N VAL A 63 -12.59 19.00 -18.17
CA VAL A 63 -14.02 19.24 -18.44
C VAL A 63 -14.24 19.74 -19.89
N GLU A 64 -13.18 20.18 -20.56
CA GLU A 64 -13.22 20.88 -21.85
C GLU A 64 -12.83 19.98 -23.03
N HIS A 65 -12.61 18.68 -22.81
CA HIS A 65 -12.30 17.78 -23.92
C HIS A 65 -13.57 17.36 -24.66
N ASP A 66 -13.60 17.64 -25.96
CA ASP A 66 -14.50 16.97 -26.89
C ASP A 66 -14.19 15.47 -26.93
N TYR A 67 -15.20 14.65 -27.25
CA TYR A 67 -15.02 13.22 -27.44
C TYR A 67 -13.95 12.91 -28.49
N SER A 68 -13.14 11.88 -28.22
CA SER A 68 -12.16 11.33 -29.16
C SER A 68 -12.16 9.81 -29.11
N ASP A 69 -11.92 9.14 -30.24
CA ASP A 69 -12.07 7.67 -30.38
C ASP A 69 -11.19 6.86 -29.42
N TRP A 70 -10.08 7.41 -28.94
CA TRP A 70 -9.23 6.73 -27.96
C TRP A 70 -9.83 6.68 -26.56
N MET A 71 -10.87 7.48 -26.26
CA MET A 71 -11.54 7.53 -24.96
C MET A 71 -12.48 6.34 -24.72
N GLY A 72 -12.81 5.58 -25.78
CA GLY A 72 -13.65 4.38 -25.68
C GLY A 72 -15.02 4.58 -26.32
N ASP A 73 -16.07 4.04 -25.70
CA ASP A 73 -17.42 4.06 -26.28
C ASP A 73 -18.02 5.47 -26.28
N ARG A 74 -18.28 6.00 -27.48
CA ARG A 74 -18.89 7.32 -27.67
C ARG A 74 -20.26 7.46 -27.01
N ALA A 75 -21.11 6.44 -27.07
CA ALA A 75 -22.46 6.52 -26.53
C ALA A 75 -22.42 6.67 -25.01
N ALA A 76 -21.48 5.99 -24.35
CA ALA A 76 -21.26 6.15 -22.91
C ALA A 76 -20.73 7.55 -22.56
N TRP A 77 -19.78 8.07 -23.35
CA TRP A 77 -19.30 9.44 -23.15
C TRP A 77 -20.42 10.48 -23.28
N GLU A 78 -21.23 10.39 -24.36
CA GLU A 78 -22.35 11.29 -24.60
C GLU A 78 -23.41 11.18 -23.50
N ALA A 79 -23.67 9.98 -23.00
CA ALA A 79 -24.56 9.75 -21.87
C ALA A 79 -24.06 10.45 -20.60
N PHE A 80 -22.76 10.32 -20.26
CA PHE A 80 -22.20 10.98 -19.07
C PHE A 80 -22.08 12.50 -19.23
N ALA A 81 -21.72 12.99 -20.42
CA ALA A 81 -21.65 14.41 -20.73
C ALA A 81 -23.04 15.08 -20.70
N GLY A 82 -24.09 14.35 -21.09
CA GLY A 82 -25.49 14.80 -21.07
C GLY A 82 -26.21 14.59 -19.73
N TYR A 83 -25.58 13.99 -18.73
CA TYR A 83 -26.17 13.79 -17.40
C TYR A 83 -26.38 15.13 -16.68
N ASP A 84 -27.48 15.26 -15.93
CA ASP A 84 -27.74 16.43 -15.09
C ASP A 84 -26.83 16.40 -13.84
N ILE A 85 -25.58 16.83 -14.04
CA ILE A 85 -24.52 16.79 -13.03
C ILE A 85 -24.85 17.80 -11.92
N PRO A 86 -24.79 17.41 -10.63
CA PRO A 86 -25.02 18.33 -9.52
C PRO A 86 -24.11 19.57 -9.58
N LYS A 87 -24.66 20.74 -9.24
CA LYS A 87 -23.90 22.00 -9.27
C LYS A 87 -22.60 21.88 -8.48
N GLY A 88 -21.48 22.28 -9.11
CA GLY A 88 -20.14 22.21 -8.51
C GLY A 88 -19.42 20.87 -8.70
N TRP A 89 -20.05 19.93 -9.41
CA TRP A 89 -19.44 18.66 -9.80
C TRP A 89 -19.18 18.61 -11.30
N TYR A 90 -18.27 17.74 -11.70
CA TYR A 90 -17.78 17.69 -13.08
C TYR A 90 -17.50 16.24 -13.51
N PHE A 91 -17.90 15.90 -14.73
CA PHE A 91 -17.40 14.73 -15.44
C PHE A 91 -16.04 15.08 -16.07
N TRP A 92 -15.04 14.23 -15.85
CA TRP A 92 -13.65 14.47 -16.26
C TRP A 92 -13.24 13.72 -17.53
N GLY A 93 -14.15 12.92 -18.09
CA GLY A 93 -13.91 12.16 -19.33
C GLY A 93 -13.42 10.73 -19.13
N GLU A 94 -13.07 10.30 -17.91
CA GLU A 94 -12.72 8.89 -17.65
C GLU A 94 -13.97 8.07 -17.37
N TYR A 95 -14.14 6.97 -18.10
CA TYR A 95 -15.20 6.00 -17.92
C TYR A 95 -14.74 4.63 -18.42
N ALA A 96 -15.40 3.56 -17.96
CA ALA A 96 -15.11 2.23 -18.46
C ALA A 96 -16.38 1.39 -18.60
N ASP A 97 -16.38 0.50 -19.60
CA ASP A 97 -17.33 -0.61 -19.68
C ASP A 97 -17.02 -1.61 -18.57
N CYS A 98 -17.99 -1.83 -17.70
CA CYS A 98 -17.90 -2.72 -16.55
C CYS A 98 -18.76 -3.98 -16.71
N THR A 99 -19.32 -4.23 -17.89
CA THR A 99 -20.29 -5.29 -18.16
C THR A 99 -19.73 -6.68 -17.83
N GLU A 100 -18.51 -6.98 -18.28
CA GLU A 100 -17.90 -8.30 -18.06
C GLU A 100 -17.12 -8.39 -16.76
N THR A 101 -16.42 -7.31 -16.40
CA THR A 101 -15.49 -7.29 -15.26
C THR A 101 -16.18 -7.01 -13.94
N GLY A 102 -17.36 -6.38 -13.98
CA GLY A 102 -18.01 -5.79 -12.81
C GLY A 102 -17.14 -4.75 -12.10
N ARG A 103 -16.15 -4.16 -12.78
CA ARG A 103 -15.12 -3.36 -12.14
C ARG A 103 -14.68 -2.15 -12.96
N PHE A 104 -14.72 -1.00 -12.31
CA PHE A 104 -14.13 0.25 -12.79
C PHE A 104 -12.79 0.49 -12.09
N VAL A 105 -11.75 0.85 -12.85
CA VAL A 105 -10.42 1.20 -12.32
C VAL A 105 -9.94 2.49 -12.95
N TRP A 106 -9.63 3.47 -12.12
CA TRP A 106 -8.96 4.70 -12.53
C TRP A 106 -7.59 4.77 -11.87
N SER A 107 -6.54 4.51 -12.65
CA SER A 107 -5.16 4.27 -12.16
C SER A 107 -4.23 5.49 -12.22
N TYR A 108 -4.68 6.62 -12.78
CA TYR A 108 -3.83 7.79 -13.03
C TYR A 108 -4.47 9.08 -12.48
N TYR A 109 -4.12 9.42 -11.23
CA TYR A 109 -4.58 10.61 -10.50
C TYR A 109 -6.11 10.82 -10.49
N PRO A 110 -6.89 9.83 -10.00
CA PRO A 110 -8.32 9.99 -9.85
C PRO A 110 -8.66 11.09 -8.82
N PRO A 111 -9.87 11.68 -8.91
CA PRO A 111 -10.31 12.72 -7.99
C PRO A 111 -10.26 12.28 -6.52
N VAL A 112 -9.99 13.21 -5.62
CA VAL A 112 -9.93 12.95 -4.17
C VAL A 112 -11.32 12.67 -3.60
N ARG A 113 -12.29 13.50 -3.99
CA ARG A 113 -13.69 13.42 -3.60
C ARG A 113 -14.55 13.29 -4.85
N PHE A 114 -15.45 12.30 -4.87
CA PHE A 114 -16.25 12.00 -6.05
C PHE A 114 -17.59 11.33 -5.75
N TYR A 115 -18.56 11.51 -6.63
CA TYR A 115 -19.67 10.57 -6.76
C TYR A 115 -19.29 9.44 -7.70
N ILE A 116 -19.82 8.24 -7.45
CA ILE A 116 -19.77 7.13 -8.39
C ILE A 116 -21.07 7.17 -9.20
N LEU A 117 -20.97 7.18 -10.53
CA LEU A 117 -22.10 7.21 -11.45
C LEU A 117 -22.02 6.03 -12.40
N ALA A 118 -23.08 5.23 -12.46
CA ALA A 118 -23.24 4.13 -13.40
C ALA A 118 -24.35 4.47 -14.41
N TRP A 119 -24.10 4.15 -15.68
CA TRP A 119 -25.07 4.25 -16.77
C TRP A 119 -25.43 2.85 -17.28
N LEU A 120 -26.73 2.58 -17.40
CA LEU A 120 -27.31 1.31 -17.85
C LEU A 120 -27.93 1.52 -19.25
N PRO A 121 -27.16 1.32 -20.34
CA PRO A 121 -27.58 1.63 -21.70
C PRO A 121 -28.92 1.01 -22.10
N ASP A 122 -29.17 -0.26 -21.74
CA ASP A 122 -30.37 -1.00 -22.16
C ASP A 122 -31.67 -0.37 -21.65
N SER A 123 -31.60 0.38 -20.54
CA SER A 123 -32.73 1.09 -19.94
C SER A 123 -32.62 2.62 -20.02
N GLY A 124 -31.49 3.14 -20.50
CA GLY A 124 -31.16 4.57 -20.46
C GLY A 124 -31.05 5.14 -19.03
N ARG A 125 -31.00 4.30 -18.00
CA ARG A 125 -31.05 4.71 -16.59
C ARG A 125 -29.68 5.05 -16.05
N PHE A 126 -29.62 6.07 -15.20
CA PHE A 126 -28.44 6.38 -14.38
C PHE A 126 -28.67 5.99 -12.93
N VAL A 127 -27.62 5.49 -12.28
CA VAL A 127 -27.61 5.25 -10.84
C VAL A 127 -26.35 5.87 -10.24
N ARG A 128 -26.53 6.72 -9.22
CA ARG A 128 -25.45 7.49 -8.60
C ARG A 128 -25.42 7.20 -7.11
N SER A 129 -24.23 7.14 -6.52
CA SER A 129 -24.06 7.11 -5.07
C SER A 129 -24.76 8.31 -4.41
N GLU A 130 -25.57 8.07 -3.38
CA GLU A 130 -26.36 9.12 -2.70
C GLU A 130 -25.50 10.28 -2.22
N THR A 131 -24.39 9.95 -1.55
CA THR A 131 -23.40 10.90 -1.01
C THR A 131 -22.05 10.71 -1.72
N PRO A 132 -21.23 11.78 -1.80
CA PRO A 132 -19.91 11.65 -2.41
C PRO A 132 -18.98 10.95 -1.43
N VAL A 133 -18.08 10.14 -1.97
CA VAL A 133 -17.04 9.45 -1.21
C VAL A 133 -15.69 10.10 -1.41
N GLU A 134 -14.77 9.81 -0.50
CA GLU A 134 -13.41 10.29 -0.56
C GLU A 134 -12.45 9.11 -0.56
N ARG A 135 -11.39 9.24 -1.35
CA ARG A 135 -10.23 8.35 -1.26
C ARG A 135 -9.69 8.34 0.16
N TYR A 136 -9.37 7.14 0.61
CA TYR A 136 -8.90 6.89 1.97
C TYR A 136 -7.53 6.20 2.00
N ALA A 137 -7.07 5.69 0.86
CA ALA A 137 -5.78 5.04 0.67
C ALA A 137 -5.16 5.47 -0.67
N PHE A 138 -3.87 5.19 -0.84
CA PHE A 138 -3.16 5.38 -2.11
C PHE A 138 -3.86 4.62 -3.24
N ASP A 139 -4.21 3.36 -2.99
CA ASP A 139 -5.10 2.54 -3.81
C ASP A 139 -6.42 2.35 -3.06
N SER A 140 -7.42 3.18 -3.38
CA SER A 140 -8.72 3.15 -2.71
C SER A 140 -9.66 2.18 -3.41
N ARG A 141 -10.19 1.19 -2.68
CA ARG A 141 -11.19 0.25 -3.19
C ARG A 141 -12.58 0.53 -2.62
N PHE A 142 -13.58 0.48 -3.47
CA PHE A 142 -14.98 0.63 -3.11
C PHE A 142 -15.79 -0.53 -3.66
N THR A 143 -16.81 -0.93 -2.91
CA THR A 143 -17.88 -1.81 -3.39
C THR A 143 -19.13 -0.96 -3.50
N ALA A 144 -19.67 -0.90 -4.72
CA ALA A 144 -20.89 -0.19 -5.03
C ALA A 144 -21.99 -1.22 -5.32
N THR A 145 -22.98 -1.30 -4.45
CA THR A 145 -24.10 -2.24 -4.57
C THR A 145 -25.33 -1.51 -5.06
N VAL A 146 -25.91 -2.01 -6.14
CA VAL A 146 -27.16 -1.51 -6.73
C VAL A 146 -28.29 -2.46 -6.38
N SER A 147 -29.32 -1.96 -5.70
CA SER A 147 -30.53 -2.71 -5.38
C SER A 147 -31.76 -1.88 -5.70
N GLY A 148 -32.37 -2.16 -6.86
CA GLY A 148 -33.43 -1.34 -7.42
C GLY A 148 -32.95 0.08 -7.72
N GLU A 149 -33.46 1.05 -6.95
CA GLU A 149 -33.08 2.47 -7.02
C GLU A 149 -31.95 2.85 -6.05
N THR A 150 -31.60 1.96 -5.11
CA THR A 150 -30.61 2.27 -4.08
C THR A 150 -29.20 1.99 -4.60
N PHE A 151 -28.28 2.93 -4.39
CA PHE A 151 -26.86 2.80 -4.72
C PHE A 151 -26.01 3.07 -3.48
N THR A 152 -25.64 1.99 -2.79
CA THR A 152 -24.83 2.07 -1.57
C THR A 152 -23.37 1.86 -1.89
N VAL A 153 -22.50 2.68 -1.32
CA VAL A 153 -21.05 2.58 -1.49
C VAL A 153 -20.38 2.33 -0.16
N ALA A 154 -19.57 1.27 -0.11
CA ALA A 154 -18.76 0.93 1.05
C ALA A 154 -17.28 0.89 0.67
N ARG A 155 -16.40 1.23 1.62
CA ARG A 155 -14.96 1.00 1.49
C ARG A 155 -14.70 -0.50 1.57
N SER A 156 -13.94 -1.05 0.62
CA SER A 156 -13.71 -2.49 0.50
C SER A 156 -12.25 -2.86 0.35
N TYR A 157 -11.36 -2.10 1.00
CA TYR A 157 -9.95 -2.48 1.10
C TYR A 157 -9.80 -3.84 1.77
N ASP A 158 -8.92 -4.68 1.20
CA ASP A 158 -8.64 -6.01 1.75
C ASP A 158 -7.69 -5.93 2.95
N TYR A 159 -8.22 -5.48 4.09
CA TYR A 159 -7.46 -5.41 5.34
C TYR A 159 -7.03 -6.79 5.83
N ALA A 160 -7.83 -7.83 5.55
CA ALA A 160 -7.52 -9.20 5.95
C ALA A 160 -6.32 -9.75 5.18
N GLY A 161 -6.30 -9.58 3.86
CA GLY A 161 -5.16 -9.92 3.01
C GLY A 161 -3.91 -9.10 3.38
N ALA A 162 -4.07 -7.80 3.63
CA ALA A 162 -2.96 -6.95 4.08
C ALA A 162 -2.37 -7.44 5.42
N ALA A 163 -3.23 -7.79 6.39
CA ALA A 163 -2.79 -8.34 7.67
C ALA A 163 -2.16 -9.73 7.52
N ALA A 164 -2.73 -10.60 6.69
CA ALA A 164 -2.17 -11.92 6.41
C ALA A 164 -0.78 -11.82 5.77
N GLY A 165 -0.59 -10.93 4.79
CA GLY A 165 0.71 -10.66 4.16
C GLY A 165 1.73 -10.09 5.16
N LEU A 166 1.31 -9.18 6.04
CA LEU A 166 2.15 -8.67 7.14
C LEU A 166 2.61 -9.79 8.07
N LEU A 167 1.67 -10.64 8.53
CA LEU A 167 1.97 -11.75 9.44
C LEU A 167 2.85 -12.80 8.77
N GLY A 168 2.60 -13.12 7.50
CA GLY A 168 3.42 -14.03 6.71
C GLY A 168 4.86 -13.57 6.59
N ARG A 169 5.07 -12.27 6.30
CA ARG A 169 6.40 -11.64 6.28
C ARG A 169 7.10 -11.71 7.62
N ALA A 170 6.42 -11.27 8.68
CA ALA A 170 7.00 -11.30 10.02
C ALA A 170 7.39 -12.73 10.44
N ALA A 171 6.53 -13.72 10.16
CA ALA A 171 6.80 -15.11 10.47
C ALA A 171 7.99 -15.67 9.68
N LEU A 172 8.07 -15.36 8.38
CA LEU A 172 9.17 -15.80 7.52
C LEU A 172 10.51 -15.21 7.98
N THR A 173 10.56 -13.90 8.25
CA THR A 173 11.78 -13.25 8.73
C THR A 173 12.22 -13.84 10.07
N VAL A 174 11.29 -13.98 11.02
CA VAL A 174 11.58 -14.60 12.32
C VAL A 174 12.14 -16.03 12.16
N ALA A 175 11.60 -16.81 11.22
CA ALA A 175 12.10 -18.14 10.91
C ALA A 175 13.54 -18.11 10.37
N ILE A 176 13.84 -17.21 9.43
CA ILE A 176 15.18 -17.03 8.85
C ILE A 176 16.20 -16.60 9.92
N GLU A 177 15.86 -15.64 10.77
CA GLU A 177 16.78 -15.11 11.79
C GLU A 177 17.05 -16.11 12.90
N THR A 178 16.03 -16.88 13.27
CA THR A 178 16.16 -17.96 14.24
C THR A 178 17.01 -19.10 13.65
N ALA A 179 16.79 -19.46 12.39
CA ALA A 179 17.60 -20.45 11.69
C ALA A 179 19.06 -20.00 11.53
N ALA A 180 19.30 -18.74 11.17
CA ALA A 180 20.63 -18.16 11.12
C ALA A 180 21.32 -18.21 12.49
N GLY A 181 20.61 -17.83 13.57
CA GLY A 181 21.11 -17.93 14.94
C GLY A 181 21.52 -19.36 15.32
N TRP A 182 20.70 -20.34 14.95
CA TRP A 182 20.96 -21.75 15.23
C TRP A 182 22.11 -22.35 14.40
N LEU A 183 22.14 -22.07 13.09
CA LEU A 183 23.08 -22.65 12.13
C LEU A 183 24.45 -21.96 12.11
N LEU A 184 24.44 -20.63 12.04
CA LEU A 184 25.65 -19.83 11.76
C LEU A 184 26.30 -19.32 13.05
N PHE A 185 25.50 -19.11 14.09
CA PHE A 185 25.96 -18.48 15.34
C PHE A 185 25.96 -19.43 16.54
N GLY A 186 25.53 -20.69 16.36
CA GLY A 186 25.56 -21.72 17.40
C GLY A 186 24.66 -21.42 18.61
N LEU A 187 23.68 -20.52 18.47
CA LEU A 187 22.76 -20.14 19.54
C LEU A 187 21.70 -21.23 19.68
N ARG A 188 21.92 -22.16 20.62
CA ARG A 188 21.09 -23.35 20.82
C ARG A 188 20.38 -23.41 22.17
N ARG A 189 20.74 -22.52 23.11
CA ARG A 189 20.10 -22.51 24.43
C ARG A 189 18.68 -21.98 24.34
N ARG A 190 17.77 -22.57 25.13
CA ARG A 190 16.34 -22.20 25.13
C ARG A 190 16.10 -20.73 25.47
N ASP A 191 16.88 -20.16 26.39
CA ASP A 191 16.81 -18.75 26.78
C ASP A 191 17.31 -17.80 25.68
N GLN A 192 18.36 -18.17 24.96
CA GLN A 192 18.85 -17.45 23.78
C GLN A 192 17.81 -17.45 22.66
N LEU A 193 17.31 -18.63 22.29
CA LEU A 193 16.30 -18.79 21.24
C LEU A 193 14.99 -18.07 21.59
N ALA A 194 14.54 -18.14 22.85
CA ALA A 194 13.35 -17.43 23.29
C ALA A 194 13.51 -15.90 23.24
N LEU A 195 14.72 -15.38 23.51
CA LEU A 195 15.00 -13.95 23.39
C LEU A 195 15.01 -13.53 21.91
N ILE A 196 15.67 -14.28 21.04
CA ILE A 196 15.71 -14.04 19.58
C ILE A 196 14.28 -13.98 19.03
N LEU A 197 13.49 -15.03 19.30
CA LEU A 197 12.12 -15.13 18.83
C LEU A 197 11.27 -13.92 19.24
N LYS A 198 11.34 -13.52 20.52
CA LYS A 198 10.53 -12.41 21.05
C LYS A 198 10.94 -11.06 20.45
N VAL A 199 12.25 -10.84 20.34
CA VAL A 199 12.79 -9.58 19.83
C VAL A 199 12.46 -9.45 18.35
N ASN A 200 12.78 -10.46 17.54
CA ASN A 200 12.51 -10.48 16.11
C ASN A 200 11.02 -10.39 15.81
N LEU A 201 10.16 -11.09 16.57
CA LEU A 201 8.72 -10.97 16.39
C LEU A 201 8.25 -9.52 16.65
N ALA A 202 8.72 -8.89 17.72
CA ALA A 202 8.33 -7.52 18.04
C ALA A 202 8.84 -6.51 17.01
N THR A 203 10.09 -6.63 16.57
CA THR A 203 10.70 -5.73 15.58
C THR A 203 10.12 -5.94 14.20
N GLN A 204 9.90 -7.18 13.77
CA GLN A 204 9.34 -7.47 12.45
C GLN A 204 7.86 -7.09 12.35
N LEU A 205 7.06 -7.27 13.40
CA LEU A 205 5.69 -6.74 13.43
C LEU A 205 5.68 -5.21 13.34
N ALA A 206 6.57 -4.53 14.07
CA ALA A 206 6.68 -3.08 14.02
C ALA A 206 7.13 -2.57 12.64
N LEU A 207 8.18 -3.18 12.07
CA LEU A 207 8.71 -2.85 10.74
C LEU A 207 7.63 -3.01 9.66
N ASN A 208 7.02 -4.19 9.58
CA ASN A 208 6.04 -4.48 8.53
C ASN A 208 4.75 -3.67 8.71
N LEU A 209 4.36 -3.31 9.94
CA LEU A 209 3.25 -2.38 10.18
C LEU A 209 3.56 -0.98 9.67
N LEU A 210 4.75 -0.45 9.96
CA LEU A 210 5.16 0.88 9.50
C LEU A 210 5.25 0.94 7.96
N LEU A 211 5.80 -0.11 7.33
CA LEU A 211 5.83 -0.24 5.87
C LEU A 211 4.42 -0.34 5.27
N GLY A 212 3.54 -1.12 5.90
CA GLY A 212 2.13 -1.23 5.49
C GLY A 212 1.38 0.10 5.56
N LEU A 213 1.59 0.88 6.63
CA LEU A 213 1.00 2.21 6.77
C LEU A 213 1.55 3.21 5.74
N ALA A 214 2.85 3.17 5.46
CA ALA A 214 3.46 4.00 4.42
C ALA A 214 2.91 3.65 3.03
N ALA A 215 2.79 2.36 2.70
CA ALA A 215 2.21 1.91 1.44
C ALA A 215 0.72 2.28 1.32
N TYR A 216 -0.06 2.09 2.39
CA TYR A 216 -1.47 2.40 2.44
C TYR A 216 -1.75 3.91 2.24
N GLY A 217 -1.00 4.78 2.91
CA GLY A 217 -1.24 6.22 2.87
C GLY A 217 -0.53 6.96 1.74
N SER A 218 0.67 6.51 1.36
CA SER A 218 1.57 7.26 0.47
C SER A 218 2.10 6.45 -0.71
N GLY A 219 1.71 5.18 -0.81
CA GLY A 219 2.03 4.31 -1.92
C GLY A 219 3.36 3.57 -1.78
N PRO A 220 3.62 2.61 -2.69
CA PRO A 220 4.73 1.68 -2.54
C PRO A 220 6.10 2.34 -2.71
N MET A 221 6.19 3.50 -3.37
CA MET A 221 7.46 4.22 -3.51
C MET A 221 7.95 4.76 -2.17
N LEU A 222 7.10 5.41 -1.38
CA LEU A 222 7.52 5.88 -0.04
C LEU A 222 7.86 4.68 0.85
N ALA A 223 7.06 3.61 0.81
CA ALA A 223 7.34 2.39 1.56
C ALA A 223 8.73 1.82 1.24
N ALA A 224 9.10 1.75 -0.06
CA ALA A 224 10.42 1.32 -0.49
C ALA A 224 11.55 2.24 0.00
N LEU A 225 11.33 3.57 -0.03
CA LEU A 225 12.33 4.55 0.43
C LEU A 225 12.59 4.46 1.93
N VAL A 226 11.55 4.25 2.74
CA VAL A 226 11.70 4.15 4.20
C VAL A 226 12.12 2.75 4.67
N TYR A 227 12.15 1.75 3.78
CA TYR A 227 12.50 0.38 4.13
C TYR A 227 13.93 0.24 4.67
N ILE A 228 14.93 0.69 3.91
CA ILE A 228 16.35 0.59 4.33
C ILE A 228 16.61 1.29 5.68
N PRO A 229 16.12 2.53 5.91
CA PRO A 229 16.31 3.17 7.20
C PRO A 229 15.58 2.48 8.37
N LEU A 230 14.39 1.93 8.14
CA LEU A 230 13.67 1.18 9.18
C LEU A 230 14.39 -0.12 9.53
N GLU A 231 14.94 -0.84 8.55
CA GLU A 231 15.78 -2.02 8.77
C GLU A 231 17.05 -1.67 9.58
N ALA A 232 17.71 -0.56 9.27
CA ALA A 232 18.84 -0.08 10.05
C ALA A 232 18.44 0.24 11.51
N ALA A 233 17.23 0.75 11.74
CA ALA A 233 16.69 0.99 13.08
C ALA A 233 16.37 -0.33 13.82
N VAL A 234 15.82 -1.32 13.12
CA VAL A 234 15.58 -2.68 13.65
C VAL A 234 16.90 -3.31 14.09
N PHE A 235 17.89 -3.40 13.19
CA PHE A 235 19.24 -3.87 13.51
C PHE A 235 19.80 -3.17 14.77
N GLY A 236 19.71 -1.84 14.84
CA GLY A 236 20.18 -1.07 15.98
C GLY A 236 19.45 -1.41 17.29
N ALA A 237 18.13 -1.61 17.23
CA ALA A 237 17.31 -1.97 18.38
C ALA A 237 17.58 -3.41 18.85
N GLU A 238 17.59 -4.37 17.94
CA GLU A 238 17.85 -5.78 18.23
C GLU A 238 19.24 -5.99 18.80
N GLY A 239 20.28 -5.48 18.13
CA GLY A 239 21.66 -5.58 18.58
C GLY A 239 21.85 -4.97 19.97
N ALA A 240 21.13 -3.88 20.27
CA ALA A 240 21.14 -3.26 21.59
C ALA A 240 20.46 -4.12 22.67
N VAL A 241 19.41 -4.88 22.33
CA VAL A 241 18.76 -5.82 23.25
C VAL A 241 19.63 -7.05 23.47
N TYR A 242 20.13 -7.66 22.39
CA TYR A 242 20.97 -8.85 22.46
C TYR A 242 22.27 -8.57 23.23
N ALA A 243 22.93 -7.45 22.99
CA ALA A 243 24.14 -7.08 23.73
C ALA A 243 23.94 -6.88 25.24
N ARG A 244 22.70 -6.67 25.72
CA ARG A 244 22.40 -6.46 27.14
C ARG A 244 21.80 -7.67 27.83
N ARG A 245 20.99 -8.44 27.11
CA ARG A 245 20.12 -9.46 27.70
C ARG A 245 20.44 -10.86 27.23
N MET A 246 21.20 -11.03 26.14
CA MET A 246 21.50 -12.36 25.66
C MET A 246 22.51 -13.01 26.60
N PRO A 247 22.22 -14.21 27.13
CA PRO A 247 23.20 -14.98 27.89
C PRO A 247 24.25 -15.52 26.92
N TRP A 248 25.24 -14.69 26.61
CA TRP A 248 26.34 -15.01 25.72
C TRP A 248 27.45 -15.70 26.52
N PRO A 249 27.98 -16.86 26.07
CA PRO A 249 29.04 -17.51 26.82
C PRO A 249 30.31 -16.66 26.78
N GLU A 250 30.99 -16.53 27.92
CA GLU A 250 32.23 -15.74 28.04
C GLU A 250 33.28 -16.21 27.03
N GLY A 251 33.97 -15.27 26.39
CA GLY A 251 35.00 -15.55 25.38
C GLY A 251 34.49 -16.07 24.03
N SER A 252 33.17 -16.27 23.87
CA SER A 252 32.60 -16.80 22.62
C SER A 252 32.53 -15.75 21.52
N ARG A 253 33.15 -16.05 20.38
CA ARG A 253 32.98 -15.32 19.13
C ARG A 253 31.93 -16.04 18.27
N PRO A 254 31.08 -15.30 17.54
CA PRO A 254 31.12 -13.84 17.35
C PRO A 254 30.37 -13.04 18.44
N HIS A 255 30.44 -11.70 18.41
CA HIS A 255 29.78 -10.82 19.38
C HIS A 255 28.27 -10.67 19.07
N PRO A 256 27.37 -10.41 20.07
CA PRO A 256 25.93 -10.21 19.84
C PRO A 256 25.55 -9.21 18.73
N TRP A 257 26.37 -8.18 18.52
CA TRP A 257 26.20 -7.21 17.43
C TRP A 257 26.46 -7.81 16.04
N LEU A 258 27.40 -8.74 15.92
CA LEU A 258 27.66 -9.42 14.66
C LEU A 258 26.56 -10.44 14.34
N TYR A 259 25.99 -11.08 15.38
CA TYR A 259 24.76 -11.86 15.22
C TYR A 259 23.63 -10.99 14.67
N SER A 260 23.31 -9.88 15.33
CA SER A 260 22.23 -8.98 14.88
C SER A 260 22.48 -8.50 13.45
N LEU A 261 23.70 -8.05 13.13
CA LEU A 261 24.04 -7.60 11.77
C LEU A 261 23.87 -8.72 10.75
N GLY A 262 24.41 -9.91 11.03
CA GLY A 262 24.37 -11.04 10.12
C GLY A 262 22.96 -11.56 9.90
N ALA A 263 22.18 -11.73 10.97
CA ALA A 263 20.79 -12.19 10.89
C ALA A 263 19.92 -11.19 10.10
N ASN A 264 19.99 -9.90 10.44
CA ASN A 264 19.23 -8.86 9.75
C ASN A 264 19.66 -8.74 8.27
N ALA A 265 20.96 -8.82 7.97
CA ALA A 265 21.44 -8.78 6.59
C ALA A 265 20.98 -9.98 5.76
N ILE A 266 20.98 -11.19 6.33
CA ILE A 266 20.47 -12.40 5.68
C ILE A 266 18.97 -12.28 5.41
N SER A 267 18.21 -11.85 6.41
CA SER A 267 16.76 -11.63 6.29
C SER A 267 16.41 -10.58 5.25
N PHE A 268 17.12 -9.45 5.27
CA PHE A 268 16.95 -8.39 4.28
C PHE A 268 17.24 -8.90 2.87
N ALA A 269 18.35 -9.62 2.67
CA ALA A 269 18.69 -10.20 1.37
C ALA A 269 17.67 -11.23 0.90
N ALA A 270 17.15 -12.06 1.82
CA ALA A 270 16.10 -13.02 1.53
C ALA A 270 14.79 -12.33 1.14
N GLY A 271 14.38 -11.29 1.89
CA GLY A 271 13.20 -10.48 1.58
C GLY A 271 13.31 -9.82 0.21
N TRP A 272 14.47 -9.25 -0.13
CA TRP A 272 14.74 -8.66 -1.44
C TRP A 272 14.65 -9.69 -2.57
N ALA A 273 15.24 -10.87 -2.39
CA ALA A 273 15.17 -11.95 -3.37
C ALA A 273 13.72 -12.40 -3.60
N LEU A 274 12.94 -12.54 -2.52
CA LEU A 274 11.54 -12.98 -2.57
C LEU A 274 10.61 -11.94 -3.22
N ALA A 275 10.86 -10.65 -3.02
CA ALA A 275 10.14 -9.58 -3.72
C ALA A 275 10.29 -9.69 -5.25
N GLY A 276 11.46 -10.16 -5.73
CA GLY A 276 11.71 -10.40 -7.16
C GLY A 276 10.91 -11.55 -7.79
N TYR A 277 10.34 -12.45 -6.98
CA TYR A 277 9.56 -13.61 -7.45
C TYR A 277 8.05 -13.35 -7.50
N GLY A 278 7.61 -12.11 -7.29
CA GLY A 278 6.23 -11.69 -7.55
C GLY A 278 5.18 -12.30 -6.60
N LEU A 279 5.57 -12.68 -5.38
CA LEU A 279 4.62 -13.12 -4.37
C LEU A 279 3.75 -11.91 -3.95
N PRO A 280 2.43 -11.91 -4.21
CA PRO A 280 1.59 -10.79 -3.87
C PRO A 280 1.58 -10.58 -2.35
N GLY A 281 1.94 -9.38 -1.91
CA GLY A 281 1.98 -9.01 -0.49
C GLY A 281 3.30 -9.27 0.24
N LEU A 282 4.37 -9.65 -0.47
CA LEU A 282 5.75 -9.65 0.03
C LEU A 282 6.46 -8.33 -0.27
#